data_AF-A0A8X8KNT3-F1
#
_entry.id   AF-A0A8X8KNT3-F1
#
_cell.length_a   1.000
_cell.length_b   1.000
_cell.length_c   1.000
_cell.angle_alpha   90.00
_cell.angle_beta   90.00
_cell.angle_gamma   90.00
#
_symmetry.space_group_name_H-M   'P 1'
#
loop_
_entity.id
_entity.type
_entity.pdbx_description
1 polymer ?
#
loop_
_entity_poly.entity_id
_entity_poly.type
_entity_poly.pdbx_seq_one_letter_code
_entity_poly.pdbx_strand_id
1 'polypeptide(L)'
;MRMFSIGLAALGMGLALPAAVAAQDLIGGYVAYIGEDDLYNSSGARLSEPWQVLRQDRANFHRFGISQNGDEWDPFFGDANNRAAMEQMVIDGGVSSAARRLLLQGGATVYVNIWGNGGVGRYVEVEVTR
;
A
#
# COMPACT_ATOMS: atom_id res chain seq x y z
N MET A 1 -31.65 55.09 41.46
CA MET A 1 -32.04 53.67 41.67
C MET A 1 -31.99 52.99 40.31
N ARG A 2 -30.99 52.15 40.00
CA ARG A 2 -31.03 50.67 40.07
C ARG A 2 -32.32 50.12 39.42
N MET A 3 -32.27 49.35 38.34
CA MET A 3 -31.85 47.94 38.37
C MET A 3 -31.47 47.38 36.98
N PHE A 4 -30.57 46.39 37.03
CA PHE A 4 -30.04 45.53 35.97
C PHE A 4 -31.08 44.58 35.37
N SER A 5 -30.81 44.07 34.15
CA SER A 5 -31.13 42.69 33.76
C SER A 5 -30.16 42.19 32.68
N ILE A 6 -29.39 41.15 33.03
CA ILE A 6 -28.42 40.43 32.19
C ILE A 6 -29.18 39.25 31.55
N GLY A 7 -29.19 39.18 30.22
CA GLY A 7 -29.72 38.03 29.48
C GLY A 7 -28.62 36.99 29.23
N LEU A 8 -28.82 35.79 29.77
CA LEU A 8 -27.95 34.62 29.75
C LEU A 8 -27.51 34.20 28.34
N ALA A 9 -26.20 34.06 28.12
CA ALA A 9 -25.62 33.35 26.98
C ALA A 9 -25.67 31.83 27.26
N ALA A 10 -26.41 31.07 26.44
CA ALA A 10 -26.36 29.62 26.43
C ALA A 10 -25.22 29.16 25.50
N LEU A 11 -24.06 28.84 26.09
CA LEU A 11 -22.94 28.23 25.37
C LEU A 11 -23.20 26.72 25.25
N GLY A 12 -23.62 26.27 24.07
CA GLY A 12 -23.75 24.83 23.78
C GLY A 12 -22.38 24.17 23.69
N MET A 13 -22.01 23.39 24.71
CA MET A 13 -20.79 22.58 24.72
C MET A 13 -21.03 21.32 23.85
N GLY A 14 -20.69 21.38 22.57
CA GLY A 14 -20.70 20.22 21.68
C GLY A 14 -19.59 19.24 22.07
N LEU A 15 -19.96 18.08 22.61
CA LEU A 15 -19.05 16.95 22.83
C LEU A 15 -18.56 16.44 21.46
N ALA A 16 -17.34 16.81 21.08
CA ALA A 16 -16.65 16.18 19.96
C ALA A 16 -16.28 14.76 20.38
N LEU A 17 -17.01 13.76 19.89
CA LEU A 17 -16.63 12.35 20.03
C LEU A 17 -15.33 12.15 19.24
N PRO A 18 -14.26 11.59 19.83
CA PRO A 18 -13.08 11.23 19.05
C PRO A 18 -13.49 10.21 17.99
N ALA A 19 -13.21 10.51 16.72
CA ALA A 19 -13.36 9.54 15.65
C ALA A 19 -12.46 8.34 15.98
N ALA A 20 -13.07 7.16 16.13
CA ALA A 20 -12.32 5.93 16.32
C ALA A 20 -11.43 5.72 15.10
N VAL A 21 -10.10 5.75 15.30
CA VAL A 21 -9.16 5.33 14.27
C VAL A 21 -9.36 3.82 14.10
N ALA A 22 -9.91 3.42 12.96
CA ALA A 22 -10.09 2.00 12.68
C ALA A 22 -8.71 1.32 12.64
N ALA A 23 -8.54 0.29 13.48
CA ALA A 23 -7.35 -0.55 13.46
C ALA A 23 -7.21 -1.18 12.06
N GLN A 24 -5.98 -1.24 11.55
CA GLN A 24 -5.70 -1.90 10.29
C GLN A 24 -5.45 -3.38 10.55
N ASP A 25 -6.06 -4.23 9.74
CA ASP A 25 -5.95 -5.67 9.77
C ASP A 25 -4.98 -6.15 8.67
N LEU A 26 -4.30 -7.26 8.90
CA LEU A 26 -3.58 -7.96 7.83
C LEU A 26 -4.61 -8.65 6.95
N ILE A 27 -4.81 -8.13 5.73
CA ILE A 27 -5.86 -8.60 4.82
C ILE A 27 -5.34 -9.51 3.70
N GLY A 28 -4.02 -9.65 3.59
CA GLY A 28 -3.39 -10.53 2.63
C GLY A 28 -1.87 -10.32 2.57
N GLY A 29 -1.22 -11.06 1.70
CA GLY A 29 0.20 -10.94 1.44
C GLY A 29 0.65 -11.91 0.37
N TYR A 30 1.89 -11.76 -0.07
CA TYR A 30 2.52 -12.64 -1.05
C TYR A 30 4.04 -12.63 -0.95
N VAL A 31 4.64 -13.70 -1.42
CA VAL A 31 6.07 -13.79 -1.72
C VAL A 31 6.29 -13.79 -3.23
N ALA A 32 7.32 -13.08 -3.69
CA ALA A 32 7.70 -13.08 -5.11
C ALA A 32 9.19 -12.88 -5.30
N TYR A 33 9.74 -13.41 -6.40
CA TYR A 33 11.09 -13.12 -6.84
C TYR A 33 11.06 -12.05 -7.93
N ILE A 34 11.73 -10.92 -7.70
CA ILE A 34 11.83 -9.82 -8.66
C ILE A 34 12.86 -10.18 -9.73
N GLY A 35 12.38 -10.62 -10.89
CA GLY A 35 13.17 -10.94 -12.07
C GLY A 35 13.45 -9.72 -12.94
N GLU A 36 14.14 -9.93 -14.06
CA GLU A 36 14.39 -8.83 -15.01
C GLU A 36 13.11 -8.29 -15.65
N ASP A 37 12.13 -9.15 -15.92
CA ASP A 37 10.84 -8.78 -16.53
C ASP A 37 10.02 -7.80 -15.67
N ASP A 38 10.30 -7.73 -14.38
CA ASP A 38 9.60 -6.86 -13.41
C ASP A 38 10.22 -5.45 -13.34
N LEU A 39 11.38 -5.26 -13.96
CA LEU A 39 12.13 -4.01 -13.94
C LEU A 39 11.76 -3.07 -15.09
N TYR A 40 10.89 -3.50 -16.01
CA TYR A 40 10.54 -2.77 -17.22
C TYR A 40 9.03 -2.73 -17.43
N ASN A 41 8.51 -1.59 -17.89
CA ASN A 41 7.11 -1.53 -18.31
C ASN A 41 6.89 -2.22 -19.67
N SER A 42 5.63 -2.31 -20.10
CA SER A 42 5.24 -2.92 -21.38
C SER A 42 5.84 -2.27 -22.63
N SER A 43 6.41 -1.06 -22.51
CA SER A 43 7.11 -0.37 -23.60
C SER A 43 8.63 -0.60 -23.57
N GLY A 44 9.14 -1.41 -22.63
CA GLY A 44 10.56 -1.69 -22.44
C GLY A 44 11.32 -0.58 -21.71
N ALA A 45 10.64 0.41 -21.12
CA ALA A 45 11.30 1.46 -20.33
C ALA A 45 11.55 0.98 -18.90
N ARG A 46 12.78 1.22 -18.42
CA ARG A 46 13.21 0.86 -17.06
C ARG A 46 12.42 1.62 -16.00
N LEU A 47 11.95 0.90 -15.00
CA LEU A 47 11.24 1.44 -13.86
C LEU A 47 12.21 2.06 -12.84
N SER A 48 11.80 3.15 -12.22
CA SER A 48 12.64 3.95 -11.32
C SER A 48 12.13 4.05 -9.89
N GLU A 49 10.90 3.58 -9.63
CA GLU A 49 10.30 3.58 -8.29
C GLU A 49 9.89 2.18 -7.80
N PRO A 50 10.00 1.90 -6.48
CA PRO A 50 9.61 0.62 -5.89
C PRO A 50 8.20 0.14 -6.25
N TRP A 51 7.21 1.03 -6.16
CA TRP A 51 5.83 0.69 -6.46
C TRP A 51 5.62 0.30 -7.91
N GLN A 52 6.44 0.84 -8.84
CA GLN A 52 6.37 0.48 -10.25
C GLN A 52 6.79 -0.97 -10.44
N VAL A 53 7.89 -1.39 -9.80
CA VAL A 53 8.40 -2.76 -9.85
C VAL A 53 7.38 -3.73 -9.28
N LEU A 54 6.86 -3.47 -8.07
CA LEU A 54 5.84 -4.34 -7.45
C LEU A 54 4.55 -4.41 -8.29
N ARG A 55 4.12 -3.28 -8.87
CA ARG A 55 2.94 -3.24 -9.75
C ARG A 55 3.18 -4.03 -11.04
N GLN A 56 4.37 -3.91 -11.64
CA GLN A 56 4.74 -4.64 -12.85
C GLN A 56 4.81 -6.13 -12.58
N ASP A 57 5.45 -6.54 -11.49
CA ASP A 57 5.50 -7.91 -10.99
C ASP A 57 4.10 -8.51 -10.81
N ARG A 58 3.19 -7.84 -10.09
CA ARG A 58 1.80 -8.33 -9.96
C ARG A 58 1.01 -8.29 -11.28
N ALA A 59 1.36 -7.43 -12.22
CA ALA A 59 0.77 -7.47 -13.56
C ALA A 59 1.32 -8.64 -14.40
N ASN A 60 2.63 -8.90 -14.31
CA ASN A 60 3.30 -10.04 -14.93
C ASN A 60 2.66 -11.34 -14.47
N PHE A 61 2.51 -11.52 -13.17
CA PHE A 61 1.92 -12.70 -12.58
C PHE A 61 0.43 -12.88 -12.93
N HIS A 62 -0.42 -11.89 -12.63
CA HIS A 62 -1.88 -12.05 -12.72
C HIS A 62 -2.48 -11.79 -14.11
N ARG A 63 -1.85 -10.96 -14.93
CA ARG A 63 -2.38 -10.56 -16.24
C ARG A 63 -1.63 -11.21 -17.39
N PHE A 64 -0.32 -11.31 -17.30
CA PHE A 64 0.52 -11.77 -18.42
C PHE A 64 0.95 -13.24 -18.29
N GLY A 65 0.72 -13.88 -17.15
CA GLY A 65 1.11 -15.27 -16.91
C GLY A 65 2.64 -15.46 -16.87
N ILE A 66 3.37 -14.40 -16.56
CA ILE A 66 4.82 -14.40 -16.38
C ILE A 66 5.08 -14.51 -14.89
N SER A 67 5.67 -15.63 -14.47
CA SER A 67 5.96 -15.93 -13.06
C SER A 67 7.37 -16.49 -12.92
N GLN A 68 8.00 -16.19 -11.79
CA GLN A 68 9.28 -16.76 -11.38
C GLN A 68 9.08 -17.94 -10.42
N ASN A 69 10.13 -18.74 -10.23
CA ASN A 69 10.07 -19.85 -9.30
C ASN A 69 9.95 -19.35 -7.84
N GLY A 70 8.88 -19.75 -7.16
CA GLY A 70 8.58 -19.33 -5.80
C GLY A 70 7.60 -18.17 -5.70
N ASP A 71 7.11 -17.63 -6.83
CA ASP A 71 6.06 -16.62 -6.80
C ASP A 71 4.74 -17.20 -6.31
N GLU A 72 4.14 -16.49 -5.37
CA GLU A 72 2.85 -16.85 -4.80
C GLU A 72 1.70 -16.11 -5.49
N TRP A 73 0.58 -16.81 -5.59
CA TRP A 73 -0.69 -16.21 -5.97
C TRP A 73 -1.28 -15.41 -4.81
N ASP A 74 -1.87 -14.27 -5.12
CA ASP A 74 -2.58 -13.45 -4.15
C ASP A 74 -3.93 -12.94 -4.70
N PRO A 75 -5.02 -13.00 -3.93
CA PRO A 75 -6.34 -12.56 -4.39
C PRO A 75 -6.43 -11.05 -4.55
N PHE A 76 -5.67 -10.29 -3.76
CA PHE A 76 -5.83 -8.85 -3.63
C PHE A 76 -5.35 -8.13 -4.89
N PHE A 77 -4.12 -8.37 -5.32
CA PHE A 77 -3.55 -7.83 -6.55
C PHE A 77 -3.90 -8.63 -7.79
N GLY A 78 -4.80 -9.62 -7.70
CA GLY A 78 -5.54 -10.13 -8.85
C GLY A 78 -6.44 -9.07 -9.49
N ASP A 79 -6.96 -8.11 -8.69
CA ASP A 79 -7.74 -6.97 -9.17
C ASP A 79 -6.82 -5.84 -9.72
N ALA A 80 -7.15 -5.35 -10.91
CA ALA A 80 -6.45 -4.23 -11.54
C ALA A 80 -6.56 -2.93 -10.74
N ASN A 81 -7.67 -2.68 -10.04
CA ASN A 81 -7.86 -1.49 -9.22
C ASN A 81 -6.92 -1.49 -8.01
N ASN A 82 -6.74 -2.65 -7.38
CA ASN A 82 -5.79 -2.80 -6.28
C ASN A 82 -4.35 -2.61 -6.76
N ARG A 83 -4.00 -3.14 -7.95
CA ARG A 83 -2.69 -2.84 -8.58
C ARG A 83 -2.53 -1.34 -8.88
N ALA A 84 -3.59 -0.64 -9.28
CA ALA A 84 -3.56 0.81 -9.47
C ALA A 84 -3.30 1.56 -8.14
N ALA A 85 -3.85 1.08 -7.02
CA ALA A 85 -3.63 1.67 -5.69
C ALA A 85 -2.21 1.46 -5.12
N MET A 86 -1.41 0.55 -5.70
CA MET A 86 -0.06 0.17 -5.23
C MET A 86 0.85 1.36 -4.90
N GLU A 87 0.85 2.41 -5.72
CA GLU A 87 1.69 3.60 -5.50
C GLU A 87 1.39 4.25 -4.15
N GLN A 88 0.11 4.52 -3.88
CA GLN A 88 -0.30 5.11 -2.61
C GLN A 88 -0.02 4.16 -1.44
N MET A 89 -0.29 2.86 -1.62
CA MET A 89 -0.06 1.87 -0.56
C MET A 89 1.42 1.76 -0.15
N VAL A 90 2.33 1.86 -1.13
CA VAL A 90 3.78 1.86 -0.90
C VAL A 90 4.24 3.18 -0.29
N ILE A 91 3.67 4.31 -0.70
CA ILE A 91 3.95 5.62 -0.09
C ILE A 91 3.53 5.62 1.39
N ASP A 92 2.34 5.10 1.69
CA ASP A 92 1.77 5.11 3.04
C ASP A 92 2.49 4.13 3.99
N GLY A 93 2.94 2.98 3.48
CA GLY A 93 3.69 2.00 4.26
C GLY A 93 5.17 2.33 4.39
N GLY A 94 5.70 3.09 3.43
CA GLY A 94 7.11 3.41 3.34
C GLY A 94 7.96 2.23 2.86
N VAL A 95 9.13 2.55 2.30
CA VAL A 95 10.13 1.56 1.88
C VAL A 95 11.50 2.04 2.33
N SER A 96 12.25 1.16 2.99
CA SER A 96 13.61 1.50 3.42
C SER A 96 14.52 1.76 2.21
N SER A 97 15.52 2.63 2.37
CA SER A 97 16.48 2.92 1.29
C SER A 97 17.21 1.67 0.78
N ALA A 98 17.40 0.67 1.66
CA ALA A 98 17.97 -0.63 1.30
C ALA A 98 17.00 -1.45 0.43
N ALA A 99 15.75 -1.59 0.86
CA ALA A 99 14.71 -2.27 0.09
C ALA A 99 14.47 -1.61 -1.27
N ARG A 100 14.40 -0.28 -1.33
CA ARG A 100 14.29 0.49 -2.58
C ARG A 100 15.40 0.13 -3.57
N ARG A 101 16.66 0.09 -3.10
CA ARG A 101 17.79 -0.26 -3.96
C ARG A 101 17.68 -1.71 -4.47
N LEU A 102 17.32 -2.66 -3.61
CA LEU A 102 17.18 -4.06 -4.00
C LEU A 102 16.06 -4.27 -5.01
N LEU A 103 14.89 -3.67 -4.79
CA LEU A 103 13.76 -3.71 -5.74
C LEU A 103 14.16 -3.17 -7.13
N LEU A 104 14.84 -2.02 -7.16
CA LEU A 104 15.25 -1.40 -8.43
C LEU A 104 16.38 -2.15 -9.13
N GLN A 105 17.18 -2.92 -8.39
CA GLN A 105 18.22 -3.78 -8.97
C GLN A 105 17.66 -5.12 -9.47
N GLY A 106 16.57 -5.61 -8.87
CA GLY A 106 16.06 -6.96 -9.06
C GLY A 106 16.98 -8.03 -8.47
N GLY A 107 16.66 -9.28 -8.77
CA GLY A 107 17.39 -10.45 -8.28
C GLY A 107 17.24 -10.65 -6.77
N ALA A 108 16.07 -10.33 -6.23
CA ALA A 108 15.76 -10.39 -4.80
C ALA A 108 14.36 -10.94 -4.57
N THR A 109 14.14 -11.58 -3.42
CA THR A 109 12.82 -12.02 -2.98
C THR A 109 12.17 -10.92 -2.16
N VAL A 110 10.89 -10.66 -2.42
CA VAL A 110 10.07 -9.72 -1.68
C VAL A 110 9.02 -10.47 -0.87
N TYR A 111 8.76 -9.97 0.33
CA TYR A 111 7.66 -10.38 1.18
C TYR A 111 6.78 -9.15 1.36
N VAL A 112 5.54 -9.24 0.91
CA VAL A 112 4.60 -8.13 0.93
C VAL A 112 3.43 -8.49 1.82
N ASN A 113 3.24 -7.72 2.88
CA ASN A 113 2.05 -7.77 3.72
C ASN A 113 1.13 -6.61 3.37
N ILE A 114 -0.16 -6.89 3.23
CA ILE A 114 -1.18 -5.93 2.83
C ILE A 114 -2.03 -5.62 4.05
N TRP A 115 -1.96 -4.38 4.52
CA TRP A 115 -2.69 -3.90 5.68
C TRP A 115 -3.87 -3.03 5.26
N GLY A 116 -5.03 -3.26 5.86
CA GLY A 116 -6.25 -2.59 5.46
C GLY A 116 -7.45 -2.94 6.33
N ASN A 117 -8.65 -2.60 5.86
CA ASN A 117 -9.88 -2.97 6.56
C ASN A 117 -11.03 -3.13 5.56
N GLY A 118 -11.95 -4.06 5.83
CA GLY A 118 -13.12 -4.30 4.98
C GLY A 118 -12.77 -4.70 3.54
N GLY A 119 -11.64 -5.40 3.34
CA GLY A 119 -11.15 -5.79 2.01
C GLY A 119 -10.47 -4.68 1.22
N VAL A 120 -10.33 -3.48 1.78
CA VAL A 120 -9.65 -2.33 1.17
C VAL A 120 -8.24 -2.21 1.74
N GLY A 121 -7.22 -2.34 0.89
CA GLY A 121 -5.83 -2.12 1.27
C GLY A 121 -5.53 -0.64 1.50
N ARG A 122 -4.79 -0.34 2.56
CA ARG A 122 -4.36 1.01 2.93
C ARG A 122 -2.88 1.22 2.69
N TYR A 123 -2.06 0.27 3.13
CA TYR A 123 -0.63 0.30 2.89
C TYR A 123 -0.08 -1.10 2.70
N VAL A 124 1.14 -1.17 2.15
CA VAL A 124 1.92 -2.40 2.12
C VAL A 124 3.16 -2.25 2.97
N GLU A 125 3.48 -3.31 3.69
CA GLU A 125 4.79 -3.49 4.31
C GLU A 125 5.62 -4.38 3.39
N VAL A 126 6.82 -3.93 3.05
CA VAL A 126 7.68 -4.59 2.07
C VAL A 126 9.03 -4.92 2.69
N GLU A 127 9.30 -6.21 2.82
CA GLU A 127 10.61 -6.75 3.16
C GLU A 127 11.27 -7.33 1.91
N VAL A 128 12.60 -7.17 1.80
CA VAL A 128 13.36 -7.59 0.62
C VAL A 128 14.63 -8.30 1.06
N THR A 129 14.84 -9.52 0.58
CA THR A 129 16.00 -10.36 0.91
C THR A 129 16.73 -10.80 -0.35
N ARG A 130 18.05 -11.01 -0.23
CA ARG A 130 18.91 -11.46 -1.32
C ARG A 130 19.92 -12.48 -0.82
#